data_AF-A0A0G0YPA1-F1
#
_entry.id   AF-A0A0G0YPA1-F1
#
_cell.length_a   1.000
_cell.length_b   1.000
_cell.length_c   1.000
_cell.angle_alpha   90.00
_cell.angle_beta   90.00
_cell.angle_gamma   90.00
#
_symmetry.space_group_name_H-M   'P 1'
#
loop_
_entity.id
_entity.type
_entity.pdbx_description
1 polymer ?
#
loop_
_entity_poly.entity_id
_entity_poly.type
_entity_poly.pdbx_seq_one_letter_code
_entity_poly.pdbx_strand_id
1 'polypeptide(L)' 'METLIKQELERQDFVDNEIFELIQKLLPADKQLEWNIEIIGDVRDAIQEQIVDKQKAMSEEQFYSYLKI' A
#
# COMPACT_ATOMS: atom_id res chain seq x y z
N MET A 1 16.86 -16.04 4.63
CA MET A 1 15.54 -16.30 3.99
C MET A 1 14.43 -15.76 4.86
N GLU A 2 14.32 -16.20 6.12
CA GLU A 2 13.34 -15.68 7.08
C GLU A 2 13.41 -14.15 7.27
N THR A 3 14.62 -13.56 7.32
CA THR A 3 14.79 -12.10 7.45
C THR A 3 14.28 -11.31 6.25
N LEU A 4 14.40 -11.85 5.03
CA LEU A 4 13.97 -11.18 3.81
C LEU A 4 12.44 -11.16 3.74
N ILE A 5 11.80 -12.32 3.96
CA ILE A 5 10.34 -12.45 4.01
C ILE A 5 9.75 -11.50 5.05
N LYS A 6 10.39 -11.37 6.22
CA LYS A 6 9.95 -10.44 7.25
C LYS A 6 9.99 -8.98 6.77
N GLN A 7 11.08 -8.56 6.12
CA GLN A 7 11.20 -7.19 5.60
C GLN A 7 10.16 -6.90 4.51
N GLU A 8 9.86 -7.89 3.68
CA GLU A 8 8.84 -7.77 2.63
C GLU A 8 7.44 -7.62 3.22
N LEU A 9 7.09 -8.43 4.23
CA LEU A 9 5.83 -8.30 4.97
C LEU A 9 5.72 -6.95 5.68
N GLU A 10 6.78 -6.51 6.37
CA GLU A 10 6.83 -5.20 7.02
C GLU A 10 6.61 -4.06 6.02
N ARG A 11 7.12 -4.20 4.80
CA ARG A 11 6.92 -3.22 3.73
C ARG A 11 5.48 -3.20 3.23
N GLN A 12 4.88 -4.37 3.00
CA GLN A 12 3.48 -4.48 2.59
C GLN A 12 2.55 -3.88 3.65
N ASP A 13 2.73 -4.27 4.91
CA ASP A 13 1.97 -3.77 6.05
C ASP A 13 2.09 -2.24 6.16
N PHE A 14 3.30 -1.69 5.98
CA PHE A 14 3.50 -0.24 5.98
C PHE A 14 2.66 0.46 4.91
N VAL A 15 2.71 -0.03 3.66
CA VAL A 15 1.99 0.61 2.55
C VAL A 15 0.48 0.54 2.75
N ASP A 16 -0.04 -0.63 3.11
CA ASP A 16 -1.48 -0.80 3.32
C ASP A 16 -1.99 0.08 4.47
N ASN A 17 -1.19 0.24 5.55
CA ASN A 17 -1.52 1.15 6.66
C ASN A 17 -1.52 2.62 6.24
N GLU A 18 -0.52 3.08 5.51
CA GLU A 18 -0.45 4.47 5.03
C GLU A 18 -1.60 4.80 4.06
N ILE A 19 -1.98 3.84 3.22
CA ILE A 19 -3.13 3.98 2.32
C ILE A 19 -4.42 4.05 3.13
N PHE A 20 -4.60 3.18 4.12
CA PHE A 20 -5.75 3.23 5.00
C PHE A 20 -5.83 4.58 5.72
N GLU A 21 -4.72 5.08 6.27
CA GLU A 21 -4.67 6.41 6.88
C GLU A 21 -5.00 7.54 5.90
N LEU A 22 -4.49 7.47 4.66
CA LEU A 22 -4.82 8.44 3.62
C LEU A 22 -6.33 8.45 3.36
N ILE A 23 -6.96 7.28 3.22
CA ILE A 23 -8.41 7.16 3.05
C ILE A 23 -9.12 7.83 4.22
N GLN A 24 -8.75 7.54 5.47
CA GLN A 24 -9.37 8.16 6.65
C GLN A 24 -9.22 9.69 6.64
N LYS A 25 -8.04 10.21 6.28
CA LYS A 25 -7.75 11.66 6.23
C LYS A 25 -8.57 12.41 5.18
N LEU A 26 -9.03 11.72 4.14
CA LEU A 26 -9.85 12.30 3.07
C LEU A 26 -11.35 12.31 3.39
N LEU A 27 -11.78 11.55 4.39
CA LEU A 27 -13.19 11.49 4.79
C LEU A 27 -13.60 12.75 5.58
N PRO A 28 -14.90 13.11 5.55
CA PRO A 28 -15.46 14.06 6.50
C PRO A 28 -15.19 13.62 7.96
N ALA A 29 -15.03 14.58 8.86
CA ALA A 29 -14.64 14.31 10.26
C ALA A 29 -15.64 13.46 11.06
N ASP A 30 -16.89 13.33 10.60
CA ASP A 30 -17.93 12.50 11.19
C ASP A 30 -18.01 11.08 10.58
N LYS A 31 -17.09 10.74 9.67
CA LYS A 31 -17.02 9.44 9.00
C LYS A 31 -15.72 8.73 9.34
N GLN A 32 -15.84 7.42 9.48
CA GLN A 32 -14.72 6.50 9.63
C GLN A 32 -15.04 5.25 8.84
N LEU A 33 -14.07 4.73 8.10
CA LEU A 33 -14.18 3.42 7.45
C LEU A 33 -13.45 2.37 8.29
N GLU A 34 -13.99 1.16 8.32
CA GLU A 34 -13.27 0.01 8.86
C GLU A 34 -12.20 -0.46 7.87
N TRP A 35 -11.23 -1.22 8.36
CA TRP A 35 -10.22 -1.83 7.51
C TRP A 35 -10.87 -2.73 6.46
N ASN A 36 -10.68 -2.39 5.19
CA ASN A 36 -11.16 -3.17 4.07
C ASN A 36 -10.02 -3.35 3.06
N ILE A 37 -9.51 -4.59 2.96
CA ILE A 37 -8.36 -4.92 2.14
C ILE A 37 -8.61 -4.75 0.64
N GLU A 38 -9.86 -4.91 0.19
CA GLU A 38 -10.22 -4.71 -1.23
C GLU A 38 -10.11 -3.22 -1.59
N ILE A 39 -10.67 -2.34 -0.75
CA ILE A 39 -10.58 -0.88 -0.95
C ILE A 39 -9.13 -0.40 -0.86
N ILE A 40 -8.38 -0.88 0.13
CA ILE A 40 -6.95 -0.55 0.26
C ILE A 40 -6.18 -1.03 -0.97
N GLY A 41 -6.49 -2.23 -1.46
CA GLY A 41 -5.90 -2.79 -2.68
C GLY A 41 -6.20 -1.95 -3.93
N ASP A 42 -7.45 -1.55 -4.15
CA ASP A 42 -7.84 -0.72 -5.28
C ASP A 42 -7.09 0.64 -5.28
N VAL A 43 -6.97 1.26 -4.10
CA VAL A 43 -6.23 2.53 -3.96
C VAL A 43 -4.72 2.31 -4.14
N ARG A 44 -4.17 1.23 -3.61
CA ARG A 44 -2.76 0.84 -3.81
C ARG A 44 -2.45 0.69 -5.30
N ASP A 45 -3.29 -0.01 -6.04
CA ASP A 45 -3.10 -0.26 -7.46
C ASP A 45 -3.16 1.06 -8.25
N ALA A 46 -4.09 1.95 -7.90
CA ALA A 46 -4.15 3.30 -8.48
C ALA A 46 -2.90 4.14 -8.18
N ILE A 47 -2.36 4.06 -6.96
CA ILE A 47 -1.11 4.75 -6.59
C ILE A 47 0.07 4.15 -7.35
N GLN A 48 0.15 2.82 -7.47
CA GLN A 48 1.19 2.13 -8.22
C GLN A 48 1.22 2.60 -9.68
N GLU A 49 0.06 2.62 -10.35
CA GLU A 49 -0.05 3.06 -11.75
C GLU A 49 0.52 4.47 -11.93
N GLN A 50 0.24 5.38 -11.00
CA GLN A 50 0.72 6.76 -11.12
C GLN A 50 2.19 6.90 -10.76
N ILE A 51 2.62 6.38 -9.61
CA ILE A 51 3.95 6.66 -9.06
C ILE A 51 5.02 5.73 -9.63
N VAL A 52 4.70 4.44 -9.75
CA VAL A 52 5.62 3.41 -10.22
C VAL A 52 5.60 3.36 -11.74
N ASP A 53 4.43 3.19 -12.36
CA ASP A 53 4.38 2.91 -13.79
C ASP A 53 4.56 4.17 -14.65
N LYS A 54 3.80 5.23 -14.35
CA LYS A 54 3.83 6.48 -15.14
C LYS A 54 5.03 7.34 -14.78
N GLN A 55 5.21 7.65 -13.50
CA GLN A 55 6.26 8.57 -13.06
C GLN A 55 7.63 7.89 -12.86
N LYS A 56 7.67 6.56 -12.72
CA LYS A 56 8.90 5.80 -12.50
C LYS A 56 9.74 6.32 -11.33
N ALA A 57 9.05 6.80 -10.28
CA ALA A 57 9.70 7.42 -9.13
C ALA A 57 10.37 6.41 -8.20
N MET A 58 9.93 5.14 -8.26
CA MET A 58 10.50 4.00 -7.54
C MET A 58 10.15 2.69 -8.26
N SER A 59 10.81 1.60 -7.90
CA SER A 59 10.47 0.26 -8.39
C SER A 59 9.24 -0.32 -7.69
N GLU A 60 8.64 -1.35 -8.29
CA GLU A 60 7.55 -2.12 -7.66
C GLU A 60 7.99 -2.67 -6.30
N GLU A 61 9.18 -3.28 -6.19
CA GLU A 61 9.71 -3.82 -4.93
C GLU A 61 9.89 -2.75 -3.85
N GLN A 62 10.29 -1.55 -4.24
CA GLN A 62 10.39 -0.40 -3.32
C GLN A 62 9.03 0.11 -2.90
N PHE A 63 8.02 0.04 -3.78
CA PHE A 63 6.65 0.41 -3.46
C PHE A 63 6.02 -0.68 -2.60
N TYR A 64 5.69 -1.82 -3.19
CA TYR A 64 5.01 -2.96 -2.57
C TYR A 64 5.69 -4.26 -3.01
N SER A 65 6.46 -4.89 -2.11
CA SER A 65 7.22 -6.09 -2.45
C SER A 65 6.30 -7.29 -2.65
N TYR A 66 6.35 -7.94 -3.82
CA TYR A 66 5.65 -9.19 -4.07
C TYR A 66 6.47 -10.36 -3.51
N LEU A 67 5.93 -11.01 -2.48
CA LEU A 67 6.42 -12.31 -2.04
C LEU A 67 6.26 -13.31 -3.20
N LYS A 68 7.36 -13.66 -3.88
CA LYS A 68 7.40 -14.88 -4.71
C LYS A 68 7.48 -16.06 -3.76
N ILE A 69 6.33 -16.57 -3.35
CA ILE A 69 6.19 -17.86 -2.66
C ILE A 69 6.29 -18.98 -3.69
#